data_AF-A0A1B6CBT9-F1
#
_entry.id   AF-A0A1B6CBT9-F1
#
_cell.length_a   1.000
_cell.length_b   1.000
_cell.length_c   1.000
_cell.angle_alpha   90.00
_cell.angle_beta   90.00
_cell.angle_gamma   90.00
#
_symmetry.space_group_name_H-M   'P 1'
#
loop_
_entity.id
_entity.type
_entity.pdbx_description
1 polymer ?
#
loop_
_entity_poly.entity_id
_entity_poly.type
_entity_poly.pdbx_seq_one_letter_code
_entity_poly.pdbx_strand_id
1 'polypeptide(L)'
;LQRLTPTTINEFVVVENPLPEGESVTGVYLLNSHLFIHGPENGCRYDMRGNLETRFNNLENPGQWPLMAIEFTNLEEYRYLLWSGSLDDPRMMMQTTRANCNFAAFQFHSAMVMSRDKQTMFCCTDQGRFSVSEYTAPEGSNSWTKVRSLPTAYNDTVEALL
;
A
#
# COMPACT_ATOMS: atom_id res chain seq x y z
N LEU A 1 29.04 -45.58 15.43
CA LEU A 1 28.97 -44.10 15.27
C LEU A 1 27.95 -43.78 14.19
N GLN A 2 26.66 -43.76 14.52
CA GLN A 2 25.62 -43.26 13.62
C GLN A 2 25.67 -41.74 13.65
N ARG A 3 26.00 -41.12 12.52
CA ARG A 3 25.91 -39.68 12.33
C ARG A 3 24.43 -39.31 12.25
N LEU A 4 23.92 -38.66 13.28
CA LEU A 4 22.68 -37.90 13.21
C LEU A 4 22.91 -36.76 12.21
N THR A 5 22.26 -36.81 11.06
CA THR A 5 22.08 -35.64 10.21
C THR A 5 21.20 -34.65 10.96
N PRO A 6 21.62 -33.40 11.21
CA PRO A 6 20.72 -32.40 11.76
C PRO A 6 19.66 -32.13 10.69
N THR A 7 18.46 -32.67 10.88
CA THR A 7 17.27 -32.12 10.25
C THR A 7 17.17 -30.69 10.73
N THR A 8 17.48 -29.74 9.86
CA THR A 8 16.99 -28.36 10.00
C THR A 8 15.47 -28.45 9.99
N ILE A 9 14.89 -28.62 11.18
CA ILE A 9 13.47 -28.36 11.37
C ILE A 9 13.38 -26.87 11.12
N ASN A 10 12.88 -26.50 9.94
CA ASN A 10 12.58 -25.12 9.63
C ASN A 10 11.54 -24.71 10.67
N GLU A 11 11.94 -23.96 11.69
CA GLU A 11 11.01 -23.48 12.71
C GLU A 11 10.09 -22.47 12.01
N PHE A 12 8.89 -22.91 11.66
CA PHE A 12 7.85 -22.03 11.14
C PHE A 12 6.93 -21.64 12.29
N VAL A 13 6.62 -20.36 12.37
CA VAL A 13 5.61 -19.84 13.29
C VAL A 13 4.32 -19.71 12.51
N VAL A 14 3.27 -20.39 12.96
CA VAL A 14 1.91 -20.17 12.45
C VAL A 14 1.32 -19.00 13.20
N VAL A 15 0.97 -17.93 12.48
CA VAL A 15 0.27 -16.78 13.04
C VAL A 15 -1.20 -16.93 12.68
N GLU A 16 -2.02 -17.22 13.69
CA GLU A 16 -3.49 -17.16 13.57
C GLU A 16 -3.91 -15.74 13.19
N ASN A 17 -5.08 -15.60 12.53
CA ASN A 17 -5.60 -14.29 12.14
C ASN A 17 -5.62 -13.34 13.36
N PRO A 18 -4.76 -12.30 13.38
CA PRO A 18 -4.60 -11.50 14.58
C PRO A 18 -5.57 -10.34 14.67
N LEU A 19 -6.42 -10.16 13.65
CA LEU A 19 -7.37 -9.06 13.53
C LEU A 19 -8.63 -9.32 14.39
N PRO A 20 -9.45 -8.29 14.66
CA PRO A 20 -10.73 -8.45 15.35
C PRO A 20 -11.62 -9.53 14.71
N GLU A 21 -12.52 -10.09 15.52
CA GLU A 21 -13.46 -11.11 15.06
C GLU A 21 -14.29 -10.61 13.86
N GLY A 22 -14.34 -11.41 12.80
CA GLY A 22 -15.04 -11.09 11.56
C GLY A 22 -14.22 -10.31 10.54
N GLU A 23 -13.03 -9.80 10.89
CA GLU A 23 -12.14 -9.13 9.94
C GLU A 23 -11.18 -10.14 9.28
N SER A 24 -11.12 -10.12 7.96
CA SER A 24 -10.21 -10.96 7.18
C SER A 24 -8.88 -10.26 6.93
N VAL A 25 -7.79 -11.03 6.92
CA VAL A 25 -6.48 -10.55 6.47
C VAL A 25 -6.56 -10.27 4.96
N THR A 26 -6.22 -9.04 4.57
CA THR A 26 -6.21 -8.59 3.16
C THR A 26 -4.80 -8.29 2.66
N GLY A 27 -3.84 -8.08 3.54
CA GLY A 27 -2.47 -7.84 3.13
C GLY A 27 -1.43 -8.12 4.20
N VAL A 28 -0.21 -8.37 3.70
CA VAL A 28 0.99 -8.55 4.51
C VAL A 28 2.11 -7.72 3.92
N TYR A 29 2.96 -7.18 4.78
CA TYR A 29 4.18 -6.49 4.35
C TYR A 29 5.35 -6.90 5.23
N LEU A 30 6.51 -7.15 4.62
CA LEU A 30 7.70 -7.60 5.32
C LEU A 30 8.83 -6.58 5.15
N LEU A 31 9.26 -6.00 6.26
CA LEU A 31 10.56 -5.35 6.38
C LEU A 31 11.58 -6.36 6.90
N ASN A 32 12.87 -6.09 6.74
CA ASN A 32 13.94 -6.91 7.31
C ASN A 32 13.91 -6.97 8.86
N SER A 33 13.10 -6.13 9.49
CA SER A 33 12.98 -5.98 10.94
C SER A 33 11.60 -6.29 11.50
N HIS A 34 10.55 -6.26 10.68
CA HIS A 34 9.16 -6.37 11.15
C HIS A 34 8.25 -7.02 10.10
N LEU A 35 7.26 -7.76 10.57
CA LEU A 35 6.13 -8.24 9.78
C LEU A 35 4.89 -7.40 10.11
N PHE A 36 4.19 -6.99 9.05
CA PHE A 36 2.91 -6.31 9.15
C PHE A 36 1.83 -7.19 8.55
N ILE A 37 0.72 -7.34 9.26
CA ILE A 37 -0.49 -8.04 8.80
C ILE A 37 -1.63 -7.03 8.94
N HIS A 38 -2.43 -6.85 7.91
CA HIS A 38 -3.57 -5.94 7.96
C HIS A 38 -4.80 -6.51 7.27
N GLY A 39 -5.96 -6.03 7.71
CA GLY A 39 -7.23 -6.12 7.03
C GLY A 39 -7.60 -4.76 6.42
N PRO A 40 -8.90 -4.56 6.12
CA PRO A 40 -9.42 -3.29 5.61
C PRO A 40 -9.38 -2.13 6.62
N GLU A 41 -9.41 -2.43 7.93
CA GLU A 41 -9.51 -1.41 8.99
C GLU A 41 -8.34 -1.50 9.97
N ASN A 42 -8.00 -2.71 10.39
CA ASN A 42 -7.02 -2.94 11.45
C ASN A 42 -5.73 -3.57 10.91
N GLY A 43 -4.65 -3.35 11.64
CA GLY A 43 -3.36 -3.97 11.36
C GLY A 43 -2.55 -4.24 12.62
N CYS A 44 -1.59 -5.13 12.47
CA CYS A 44 -0.72 -5.62 13.52
C CYS A 44 0.72 -5.54 13.04
N ARG A 45 1.64 -5.16 13.94
CA ARG A 45 3.08 -5.19 13.73
C ARG A 45 3.72 -6.23 14.64
N TYR A 46 4.56 -7.05 14.06
CA TYR A 46 5.32 -8.09 14.72
C TYR A 46 6.82 -7.85 14.55
N ASP A 47 7.60 -8.29 15.54
CA ASP A 47 9.03 -8.50 15.32
C ASP A 47 9.27 -9.73 14.42
N MET A 48 10.52 -9.92 13.96
CA MET A 48 10.88 -11.08 13.12
C MET A 48 10.83 -12.44 13.86
N ARG A 49 10.59 -12.45 15.17
CA ARG A 49 10.39 -13.67 15.97
C ARG A 49 8.91 -14.04 16.11
N GLY A 50 8.00 -13.21 15.58
CA GLY A 50 6.56 -13.42 15.65
C GLY A 50 5.91 -12.88 16.92
N ASN A 51 6.60 -12.05 17.71
CA ASN A 51 5.99 -11.38 18.86
C ASN A 51 5.19 -10.17 18.39
N LEU A 52 3.92 -10.06 18.81
CA LEU A 52 3.09 -8.89 18.54
C LEU A 52 3.65 -7.69 19.33
N GLU A 53 4.00 -6.63 18.63
CA GLU A 53 4.50 -5.40 19.24
C GLU A 53 3.40 -4.35 19.39
N THR A 54 2.61 -4.14 18.33
CA THR A 54 1.58 -3.12 18.33
C THR A 54 0.44 -3.42 17.36
N ARG A 55 -0.70 -2.78 17.61
CA ARG A 55 -1.86 -2.73 16.72
C ARG A 55 -2.03 -1.30 16.23
N PHE A 56 -2.43 -1.16 14.97
CA PHE A 56 -2.73 0.12 14.35
C PHE A 56 -4.06 0.01 13.60
N ASN A 57 -4.70 1.15 13.36
CA ASN A 57 -5.88 1.22 12.53
C ASN A 57 -5.72 2.29 11.46
N ASN A 58 -6.49 2.12 10.39
CA ASN A 58 -6.70 3.17 9.42
C ASN A 58 -7.64 4.23 10.04
N LEU A 59 -7.21 5.49 10.07
CA LEU A 59 -7.98 6.60 10.65
C LEU A 59 -9.02 7.19 9.66
N GLU A 60 -8.96 6.80 8.39
CA GLU A 60 -9.99 7.13 7.39
C GLU A 60 -11.22 6.25 7.60
N ASN A 61 -12.42 6.79 7.34
CA ASN A 61 -13.69 6.08 7.43
C ASN A 61 -13.62 4.72 6.70
N PRO A 62 -13.46 3.58 7.41
CA PRO A 62 -13.11 2.30 6.77
C PRO A 62 -14.21 1.77 5.87
N GLY A 63 -15.45 2.18 6.11
CA GLY A 63 -16.59 1.87 5.25
C GLY A 63 -16.57 2.57 3.89
N GLN A 64 -15.77 3.62 3.73
CA GLN A 64 -15.62 4.37 2.48
C GLN A 64 -14.24 4.16 1.83
N TRP A 65 -13.20 4.05 2.65
CA TRP A 65 -11.82 3.90 2.21
C TRP A 65 -11.16 2.73 2.93
N PRO A 66 -11.56 1.48 2.64
CA PRO A 66 -10.84 0.31 3.13
C PRO A 66 -9.36 0.35 2.73
N LEU A 67 -8.50 -0.10 3.64
CA LEU A 67 -7.08 -0.28 3.38
C LEU A 67 -6.88 -1.42 2.38
N MET A 68 -6.25 -1.12 1.25
CA MET A 68 -5.92 -2.07 0.20
C MET A 68 -4.52 -2.66 0.41
N ALA A 69 -3.54 -1.79 0.64
CA ALA A 69 -2.15 -2.18 0.80
C ALA A 69 -1.37 -1.14 1.61
N ILE A 70 -0.26 -1.59 2.21
CA ILE A 70 0.72 -0.72 2.85
C ILE A 70 2.04 -0.87 2.11
N GLU A 71 2.68 0.24 1.75
CA GLU A 71 4.04 0.24 1.20
C GLU A 71 5.00 0.96 2.14
N PHE A 72 5.95 0.22 2.74
CA PHE A 72 6.98 0.81 3.60
C PHE A 72 8.28 1.06 2.82
N THR A 73 8.81 2.29 2.93
CA THR A 73 10.22 2.55 2.70
C THR A 73 11.02 2.14 3.95
N ASN A 74 10.54 2.58 5.11
CA ASN A 74 11.03 2.24 6.44
C ASN A 74 9.91 2.53 7.46
N LEU A 75 10.17 2.42 8.75
CA LEU A 75 9.15 2.62 9.80
C LEU A 75 8.64 4.06 9.95
N GLU A 76 9.40 5.05 9.46
CA GLU A 76 9.07 6.48 9.53
C GLU A 76 8.54 7.03 8.20
N GLU A 77 8.77 6.30 7.10
CA GLU A 77 8.25 6.62 5.78
C GLU A 77 7.53 5.42 5.16
N TYR A 78 6.21 5.56 5.05
CA TYR A 78 5.32 4.55 4.49
C TYR A 78 4.11 5.19 3.83
N ARG A 79 3.36 4.39 3.06
CA ARG A 79 2.17 4.81 2.33
C ARG A 79 1.03 3.83 2.58
N TYR A 80 -0.15 4.34 2.87
CA TYR A 80 -1.39 3.57 2.80
C TYR A 80 -2.03 3.78 1.44
N LEU A 81 -2.36 2.68 0.78
CA LEU A 81 -3.18 2.66 -0.42
C LEU A 81 -4.58 2.24 -0.01
N LEU A 82 -5.53 3.13 -0.24
CA LEU A 82 -6.93 2.96 0.04
C LEU A 82 -7.70 2.93 -1.28
N TRP A 83 -8.81 2.23 -1.29
CA TRP A 83 -9.66 2.08 -2.46
C TRP A 83 -11.13 2.22 -2.06
N SER A 84 -12.02 2.33 -3.04
CA SER A 84 -13.46 2.48 -2.84
C SER A 84 -14.16 1.29 -2.16
N GLY A 85 -13.50 0.11 -2.13
CA GLY A 85 -14.12 -1.15 -1.74
C GLY A 85 -14.97 -1.81 -2.83
N SER A 86 -15.05 -1.21 -4.02
CA SER A 86 -15.83 -1.74 -5.15
C SER A 86 -15.00 -1.77 -6.43
N LEU A 87 -15.11 -2.85 -7.20
CA LEU A 87 -14.47 -2.96 -8.51
C LEU A 87 -15.14 -2.05 -9.56
N ASP A 88 -16.41 -1.68 -9.35
CA ASP A 88 -17.15 -0.77 -10.22
C ASP A 88 -16.82 0.71 -9.98
N ASP A 89 -16.12 1.01 -8.88
CA ASP A 89 -15.72 2.36 -8.52
C ASP A 89 -14.18 2.45 -8.50
N PRO A 90 -13.56 3.01 -9.54
CA PRO A 90 -12.11 2.97 -9.69
C PRO A 90 -11.39 3.94 -8.76
N ARG A 91 -12.09 4.69 -7.90
CA ARG A 91 -11.49 5.69 -7.00
C ARG A 91 -10.50 5.04 -6.03
N MET A 92 -9.36 5.68 -5.91
CA MET A 92 -8.27 5.31 -5.01
C MET A 92 -7.71 6.53 -4.30
N MET A 93 -7.09 6.29 -3.16
CA MET A 93 -6.41 7.30 -2.38
C MET A 93 -5.10 6.76 -1.83
N MET A 94 -4.07 7.58 -1.87
CA MET A 94 -2.80 7.32 -1.20
C MET A 94 -2.61 8.33 -0.08
N GLN A 95 -2.32 7.83 1.11
CA GLN A 95 -1.84 8.63 2.23
C GLN A 95 -0.37 8.33 2.45
N THR A 96 0.46 9.37 2.45
CA THR A 96 1.90 9.24 2.69
C THR A 96 2.20 9.70 4.11
N THR A 97 2.96 8.91 4.85
CA THR A 97 3.58 9.33 6.10
C THR A 97 5.07 9.53 5.86
N ARG A 98 5.60 10.69 6.27
CA ARG A 98 7.02 11.04 6.30
C ARG A 98 7.31 11.74 7.62
N ALA A 99 8.49 11.54 8.19
CA ALA A 99 8.89 12.18 9.44
C ALA A 99 8.69 13.71 9.37
N ASN A 100 8.03 14.28 10.38
CA ASN A 100 7.79 15.72 10.54
C ASN A 100 7.12 16.42 9.34
N CYS A 101 6.36 15.68 8.53
CA CYS A 101 5.69 16.21 7.34
C CYS A 101 4.20 15.89 7.39
N ASN A 102 3.35 16.91 7.25
CA ASN A 102 1.94 16.69 6.92
C ASN A 102 1.82 16.59 5.40
N PHE A 103 1.85 15.36 4.90
CA PHE A 103 1.82 15.09 3.47
C PHE A 103 0.37 14.97 2.98
N ALA A 104 0.01 15.76 1.98
CA ALA A 104 -1.35 15.78 1.44
C ALA A 104 -1.76 14.43 0.84
N ALA A 105 -2.96 13.96 1.20
CA ALA A 105 -3.55 12.79 0.58
C ALA A 105 -3.68 12.99 -0.93
N PHE A 106 -3.44 11.93 -1.70
CA PHE A 106 -3.42 11.97 -3.15
C PHE A 106 -4.49 11.05 -3.71
N GLN A 107 -5.44 11.62 -4.45
CA GLN A 107 -6.51 10.87 -5.10
C GLN A 107 -6.13 10.55 -6.54
N PHE A 108 -6.42 9.32 -6.93
CA PHE A 108 -6.21 8.80 -8.28
C PHE A 108 -7.26 7.73 -8.57
N HIS A 109 -7.16 7.07 -9.70
CA HIS A 109 -8.03 5.95 -10.01
C HIS A 109 -7.30 4.79 -10.68
N SER A 110 -7.90 3.61 -10.55
CA SER A 110 -7.49 2.33 -11.12
C SER A 110 -6.17 1.77 -10.56
N ALA A 111 -5.02 2.33 -10.93
CA ALA A 111 -3.72 1.80 -10.55
C ALA A 111 -2.67 2.89 -10.46
N MET A 112 -1.59 2.59 -9.71
CA MET A 112 -0.39 3.40 -9.68
C MET A 112 0.85 2.52 -9.69
N VAL A 113 1.96 3.07 -10.19
CA VAL A 113 3.29 2.50 -10.03
C VAL A 113 4.26 3.61 -9.62
N MET A 114 5.31 3.26 -8.88
CA MET A 114 6.31 4.21 -8.40
C MET A 114 7.72 3.79 -8.81
N SER A 115 8.61 4.76 -8.93
CA SER A 115 10.05 4.51 -9.00
C SER A 115 10.55 3.82 -7.73
N ARG A 116 11.72 3.17 -7.82
CA ARG A 116 12.32 2.44 -6.69
C ARG A 116 12.56 3.34 -5.46
N ASP A 117 12.97 4.59 -5.69
CA ASP A 117 13.18 5.59 -4.64
C ASP A 117 11.88 6.23 -4.12
N LYS A 118 10.73 5.86 -4.70
CA LYS A 118 9.39 6.35 -4.34
C LYS A 118 9.24 7.88 -4.44
N GLN A 119 10.07 8.54 -5.25
CA GLN A 119 9.97 9.98 -5.53
C GLN A 119 9.21 10.30 -6.82
N THR A 120 9.02 9.32 -7.70
CA THR A 120 8.23 9.43 -8.92
C THR A 120 7.08 8.43 -8.89
N MET A 121 5.90 8.87 -9.35
CA MET A 121 4.69 8.05 -9.43
C MET A 121 4.04 8.23 -10.80
N PHE A 122 3.45 7.16 -11.32
CA PHE A 122 2.66 7.15 -12.54
C PHE A 122 1.28 6.60 -12.22
N CYS A 123 0.24 7.38 -12.50
CA CYS A 123 -1.14 7.02 -12.21
C CYS A 123 -2.11 7.84 -13.06
N CYS A 124 -3.39 7.47 -13.01
CA CYS A 124 -4.46 8.21 -13.67
C CYS A 124 -5.23 9.06 -12.64
N THR A 125 -5.44 10.34 -12.94
CA THR A 125 -6.09 11.30 -12.03
C THR A 125 -7.20 12.10 -12.72
N ASP A 126 -7.23 12.10 -14.05
CA ASP A 126 -8.16 12.88 -14.84
C ASP A 126 -9.48 12.09 -14.97
N GLN A 127 -10.56 12.59 -14.36
CA GLN A 127 -11.85 11.88 -14.33
C GLN A 127 -12.33 11.50 -15.74
N GLY A 128 -12.73 10.23 -15.90
CA GLY A 128 -13.22 9.70 -17.17
C GLY A 128 -12.13 9.48 -18.23
N ARG A 129 -10.86 9.67 -17.89
CA ARG A 129 -9.72 9.40 -18.78
C ARG A 129 -8.75 8.44 -18.14
N PHE A 130 -8.32 7.44 -18.90
CA PHE A 130 -7.32 6.46 -18.45
C PHE A 130 -5.89 6.85 -18.86
N SER A 131 -5.67 8.14 -19.12
CA SER A 131 -4.36 8.68 -19.47
C SER A 131 -3.44 8.72 -18.25
N VAL A 132 -2.31 8.04 -18.34
CA VAL A 132 -1.30 8.02 -17.28
C VAL A 132 -0.56 9.35 -17.23
N SER A 133 -0.38 9.88 -16.03
CA SER A 133 0.41 11.08 -15.76
C SER A 133 1.56 10.78 -14.81
N GLU A 134 2.67 11.49 -15.00
CA GLU A 134 3.84 11.44 -14.15
C GLU A 134 3.73 12.51 -13.05
N TYR A 135 4.03 12.10 -11.82
CA TYR A 135 4.04 12.93 -10.63
C TYR A 135 5.36 12.77 -9.89
N THR A 136 5.85 13.84 -9.25
CA THR A 136 7.02 13.79 -8.39
C THR A 136 6.72 14.33 -6.99
N ALA A 137 7.37 13.74 -6.00
CA ALA A 137 7.40 14.21 -4.62
C ALA A 137 8.80 13.97 -4.04
N PRO A 138 9.76 14.85 -4.37
CA PRO A 138 11.12 14.78 -3.82
C PRO A 138 11.15 14.74 -2.29
N GLU A 139 12.29 14.37 -1.73
CA GLU A 139 12.53 14.46 -0.28
C GLU A 139 12.24 15.88 0.24
N GLY A 140 11.58 15.97 1.40
CA GLY A 140 11.12 17.24 1.97
C GLY A 140 9.83 17.81 1.36
N SER A 141 9.33 17.25 0.26
CA SER A 141 8.02 17.63 -0.28
C SER A 141 6.88 17.11 0.59
N ASN A 142 5.79 17.87 0.63
CA ASN A 142 4.56 17.55 1.38
C ASN A 142 3.37 17.22 0.45
N SER A 143 3.60 17.10 -0.86
CA SER A 143 2.56 16.80 -1.84
C SER A 143 3.17 16.25 -3.13
N TRP A 144 2.32 15.60 -3.93
CA TRP A 144 2.66 15.16 -5.27
C TRP A 144 2.37 16.26 -6.29
N THR A 145 3.33 16.54 -7.17
CA THR A 145 3.20 17.55 -8.21
C THR A 145 3.18 16.89 -9.59
N LYS A 146 2.18 17.21 -10.43
CA LYS A 146 2.08 16.71 -11.81
C LYS A 146 3.24 17.27 -12.63
N VAL A 147 4.04 16.40 -13.25
CA VAL A 147 5.14 16.78 -14.14
C VAL A 147 4.63 16.86 -15.58
N ARG A 148 3.98 15.80 -16.06
CA ARG A 148 3.45 15.72 -17.43
C ARG A 148 2.40 14.62 -17.56
N SER A 149 1.53 14.75 -18.54
CA SER A 149 0.73 13.63 -19.03
C SER A 149 1.59 12.82 -20.02
N LEU A 150 1.55 11.49 -19.92
CA LEU A 150 2.23 10.63 -20.88
C LEU A 150 1.39 10.51 -22.16
N PRO A 151 2.02 10.39 -23.33
CA PRO A 151 1.30 10.18 -24.58
C PRO A 151 0.58 8.83 -24.53
N THR A 152 -0.69 8.82 -24.89
CA THR A 152 -1.48 7.59 -25.05
C THR A 152 -1.34 7.09 -26.48
N ALA A 153 -1.12 5.79 -26.65
CA ALA A 153 -1.22 5.14 -27.97
C ALA A 153 -2.68 4.93 -28.40
N TYR A 154 -3.60 5.04 -27.44
CA TYR A 154 -5.03 4.82 -27.61
C TYR A 154 -5.74 6.15 -27.86
N ASN A 155 -6.63 6.16 -28.85
CA ASN A 155 -7.49 7.28 -29.13
C ASN A 155 -8.62 7.27 -28.08
N ASP A 156 -8.63 8.23 -27.16
CA ASP A 156 -9.56 8.33 -26.01
C ASP A 156 -11.06 8.36 -26.38
N THR A 157 -11.39 8.29 -27.67
CA THR A 157 -12.76 8.24 -28.21
C THR A 157 -13.32 6.82 -28.41
N VAL A 158 -12.50 5.76 -28.40
CA VAL A 158 -12.95 4.42 -28.86
C VAL A 158 -13.01 3.34 -27.77
N GLU A 159 -12.20 3.41 -26.70
CA GLU A 159 -12.04 2.27 -25.78
C GLU A 159 -12.36 2.60 -24.29
N ALA A 160 -13.43 3.36 -24.03
CA ALA A 160 -13.99 3.50 -22.69
C ALA A 160 -15.01 2.39 -22.33
N LEU A 161 -15.04 1.29 -23.10
CA LEU A 161 -16.00 0.19 -22.98
C LEU A 161 -15.26 -1.15 -23.00
N LEU A 162 -14.62 -1.50 -21.89
CA LEU A 162 -14.29 -2.88 -21.55
C LEU A 162 -14.58 -3.09 -20.07
#